data_AF-F0R0Q4-F1
#
_entry.id   AF-F0R0Q4-F1
#
_cell.length_a   1.000
_cell.length_b   1.000
_cell.length_c   1.000
_cell.angle_alpha   90.00
_cell.angle_beta   90.00
_cell.angle_gamma   90.00
#
_symmetry.space_group_name_H-M   'P 1'
#
loop_
_entity.id
_entity.type
_entity.pdbx_description
1 polymer ?
#
loop_
_entity_poly.entity_id
_entity_poly.type
_entity_poly.pdbx_seq_one_letter_code
_entity_poly.pdbx_strand_id
1 'polypeptide(L)'
;MKKLEYSIIYGVIRPEISERLSVGLVIVNGDKVKVRYSRKKLEAFKLLLSSAEYEFMSKVLHSLSQNGRITSENINYLSRYSNNLIALSPLQVIDLEPSASNEEWLYRQYVSVSSKTQA
;
A
#
# COMPACT_ATOMS: atom_id res chain seq x y z
N MET A 1 7.68 -23.29 6.96
CA MET A 1 8.24 -22.10 6.31
C MET A 1 7.13 -21.05 6.30
N LYS A 2 7.32 -19.93 7.02
CA LYS A 2 6.30 -18.87 7.04
C LYS A 2 6.44 -18.15 5.71
N LYS A 3 5.34 -18.05 4.95
CA LYS A 3 5.36 -17.34 3.67
C LYS A 3 5.12 -15.86 3.91
N LEU A 4 5.80 -15.03 3.13
CA LEU A 4 5.58 -13.60 3.15
C LEU A 4 4.25 -13.29 2.45
N GLU A 5 3.45 -12.43 3.07
CA GLU A 5 2.19 -11.99 2.48
C GLU A 5 2.18 -10.47 2.35
N TYR A 6 1.51 -9.96 1.33
CA TYR A 6 1.44 -8.52 1.09
C TYR A 6 0.12 -8.11 0.44
N SER A 7 -0.22 -6.84 0.60
CA SER A 7 -1.32 -6.18 -0.11
C SER A 7 -0.86 -4.79 -0.55
N ILE A 8 -1.16 -4.43 -1.79
CA ILE A 8 -0.79 -3.13 -2.36
C ILE A 8 -1.89 -2.13 -2.02
N ILE A 9 -1.50 -0.98 -1.48
CA ILE A 9 -2.39 0.15 -1.24
C ILE A 9 -2.36 1.05 -2.48
N TYR A 10 -3.53 1.31 -3.05
CA TYR A 10 -3.73 2.20 -4.17
C TYR A 10 -4.51 3.44 -3.75
N GLY A 11 -4.09 4.60 -4.26
CA GLY A 11 -4.98 5.75 -4.35
C GLY A 11 -5.79 5.65 -5.65
N VAL A 12 -7.11 5.76 -5.54
CA VAL A 12 -8.04 5.71 -6.68
C VAL A 12 -8.17 7.12 -7.25
N ILE A 13 -7.97 7.26 -8.57
CA ILE A 13 -8.01 8.55 -9.27
C ILE A 13 -9.32 8.70 -10.02
N ARG A 14 -9.69 7.68 -10.82
CA ARG A 14 -10.97 7.64 -11.55
C ARG A 14 -11.61 6.28 -11.34
N PRO A 15 -12.54 6.14 -10.37
CA PRO A 15 -13.22 4.89 -10.09
C PRO A 15 -13.89 4.28 -11.33
N GLU A 16 -14.46 5.13 -12.21
CA GLU A 16 -15.29 4.74 -13.35
C GLU A 16 -14.53 3.90 -14.39
N ILE A 17 -13.22 4.13 -14.50
CA ILE A 17 -12.33 3.41 -15.42
C ILE A 17 -11.27 2.60 -14.67
N SER A 18 -11.44 2.42 -13.35
CA SER A 18 -10.49 1.73 -12.47
C SER A 18 -9.06 2.30 -12.52
N GLU A 19 -8.92 3.61 -12.77
CA GLU A 19 -7.62 4.28 -12.74
C GLU A 19 -7.17 4.45 -11.28
N ARG A 20 -6.05 3.82 -10.94
CA ARG A 20 -5.49 3.83 -9.60
C ARG A 20 -3.97 3.76 -9.64
N LEU A 21 -3.31 4.43 -8.70
CA LEU A 21 -1.86 4.40 -8.54
C LEU A 21 -1.48 3.79 -7.21
N SER A 22 -0.53 2.85 -7.24
CA SER A 22 0.09 2.29 -6.05
C SER A 22 0.70 3.41 -5.21
N VAL A 23 0.38 3.51 -3.93
CA VAL A 23 0.94 4.52 -3.02
C VAL A 23 1.60 3.88 -1.80
N GLY A 24 1.24 2.64 -1.47
CA GLY A 24 1.81 1.92 -0.34
C GLY A 24 1.70 0.42 -0.45
N LEU A 25 2.20 -0.24 0.58
CA LEU A 25 2.29 -1.69 0.72
C LEU A 25 2.01 -2.05 2.18
N VAL A 26 1.11 -3.00 2.37
CA VAL A 26 0.93 -3.74 3.61
C VAL A 26 1.73 -5.04 3.48
N ILE A 27 2.47 -5.38 4.53
CA ILE A 27 3.29 -6.59 4.61
C ILE A 27 2.86 -7.33 5.88
N VAL A 28 2.59 -8.61 5.73
CA VAL A 28 2.26 -9.51 6.84
C VAL A 28 3.39 -10.53 7.00
N ASN A 29 3.93 -10.58 8.21
CA ASN A 29 4.97 -11.51 8.62
C ASN A 29 4.48 -12.25 9.87
N GLY A 30 3.76 -13.35 9.67
CA GLY A 30 3.05 -14.03 10.75
C GLY A 30 2.12 -13.04 11.45
N ASP A 31 2.35 -12.79 12.74
CA ASP A 31 1.50 -11.92 13.56
C ASP A 31 1.83 -10.42 13.42
N LYS A 32 2.88 -10.07 12.68
CA LYS A 32 3.31 -8.69 12.49
C LYS A 32 2.78 -8.15 11.16
N VAL A 33 1.96 -7.10 11.23
CA VAL A 33 1.55 -6.31 10.08
C VAL A 33 2.34 -5.01 10.05
N LYS A 34 2.96 -4.72 8.91
CA LYS A 34 3.73 -3.50 8.67
C LYS A 34 3.17 -2.79 7.45
N VAL A 35 2.94 -1.49 7.58
CA VAL A 35 2.42 -0.65 6.49
C VAL A 35 3.46 0.41 6.14
N ARG A 36 3.77 0.52 4.85
CA ARG A 36 4.68 1.54 4.31
C ARG A 36 4.01 2.22 3.12
N TYR A 37 4.15 3.54 3.02
CA TYR A 37 3.68 4.28 1.85
C TYR A 37 4.74 5.30 1.40
N SER A 38 4.71 5.64 0.12
CA SER A 38 5.63 6.61 -0.46
C SER A 38 5.06 8.01 -0.32
N ARG A 39 5.75 8.85 0.48
CA ARG A 39 5.42 10.28 0.57
C ARG A 39 5.48 10.96 -0.80
N LYS A 40 6.48 10.62 -1.64
CA LYS A 40 6.60 11.19 -2.99
C LYS A 40 5.41 10.83 -3.88
N LYS A 41 4.95 9.59 -3.85
CA LYS A 41 3.76 9.18 -4.61
C LYS A 41 2.48 9.78 -4.03
N LEU A 42 2.37 9.86 -2.70
CA LEU A 42 1.27 10.56 -2.03
C LEU A 42 1.17 12.01 -2.50
N GLU A 43 2.27 12.76 -2.46
CA GLU A 43 2.31 14.16 -2.90
C GLU A 43 1.88 14.35 -4.36
N ALA A 44 2.12 13.38 -5.24
CA ALA A 44 1.65 13.45 -6.63
C ALA A 44 0.12 13.49 -6.74
N PHE A 45 -0.62 12.93 -5.77
CA PHE A 45 -2.08 13.00 -5.75
C PHE A 45 -2.62 14.41 -5.47
N LYS A 46 -1.81 15.36 -4.99
CA LYS A 46 -2.25 16.78 -4.89
C LYS A 46 -2.65 17.36 -6.24
N LEU A 47 -2.11 16.82 -7.33
CA LEU A 47 -2.43 17.24 -8.70
C LEU A 47 -3.62 16.48 -9.30
N LEU A 48 -4.03 15.39 -8.66
CA LEU A 48 -5.01 14.44 -9.20
C LEU A 48 -6.34 14.46 -8.43
N LEU A 49 -6.32 14.91 -7.18
CA LEU A 49 -7.46 14.94 -6.27
C LEU A 49 -7.73 16.38 -5.80
N SER A 50 -8.95 16.63 -5.34
CA SER A 50 -9.24 17.88 -4.61
C SER A 50 -8.47 17.94 -3.28
N SER A 51 -8.32 19.15 -2.72
CA SER A 51 -7.63 19.35 -1.44
C SER A 51 -8.22 18.52 -0.30
N ALA A 52 -9.56 18.38 -0.25
CA ALA A 52 -10.24 17.61 0.78
C ALA A 52 -9.99 16.10 0.64
N GLU A 53 -10.04 15.58 -0.58
CA GLU A 53 -9.77 14.17 -0.89
C GLU A 53 -8.30 13.82 -0.60
N TYR A 54 -7.37 14.71 -0.97
CA TYR A 54 -5.96 14.56 -0.65
C TYR A 54 -5.72 14.51 0.87
N GLU A 55 -6.31 15.45 1.61
CA GLU A 55 -6.16 15.51 3.07
C GLU A 55 -6.73 14.25 3.74
N PHE A 56 -7.90 13.80 3.29
CA PHE A 56 -8.50 12.55 3.75
C PHE A 56 -7.60 11.35 3.48
N MET A 57 -7.11 11.21 2.23
CA MET A 57 -6.22 10.10 1.85
C MET A 57 -4.93 10.11 2.68
N SER A 58 -4.33 11.28 2.88
CA SER A 58 -3.12 11.44 3.72
C SER A 58 -3.37 11.01 5.17
N LYS A 59 -4.50 11.42 5.77
CA LYS A 59 -4.91 11.02 7.11
C LYS A 59 -5.10 9.49 7.22
N VAL A 60 -5.76 8.88 6.23
CA VAL A 60 -5.96 7.43 6.20
C VAL A 60 -4.62 6.71 6.10
N LEU A 61 -3.75 7.05 5.13
CA LEU A 61 -2.44 6.41 4.98
C LEU A 61 -1.57 6.57 6.23
N HIS A 62 -1.59 7.75 6.85
CA HIS A 62 -0.88 7.99 8.10
C HIS A 62 -1.42 7.10 9.23
N SER A 63 -2.75 7.03 9.39
CA SER A 63 -3.41 6.15 10.37
C SER A 63 -3.05 4.68 10.12
N LEU A 64 -3.16 4.19 8.89
CA LEU A 64 -2.81 2.81 8.51
C LEU A 64 -1.33 2.48 8.78
N SER A 65 -0.44 3.47 8.70
CA SER A 65 0.99 3.28 9.01
C SER A 65 1.32 3.17 10.50
N GLN A 66 0.39 3.50 11.39
CA GLN A 66 0.60 3.35 12.83
C GLN A 66 0.49 1.88 13.23
N ASN A 67 1.47 1.42 14.02
CA ASN A 67 1.55 0.03 14.45
C ASN A 67 0.27 -0.44 15.16
N GLY A 68 -0.20 -1.65 14.85
CA GLY A 68 -1.31 -2.30 15.54
C GLY A 68 -2.72 -1.88 15.10
N ARG A 69 -2.87 -1.06 14.05
CA ARG A 69 -4.20 -0.62 13.56
C ARG A 69 -4.79 -1.50 12.46
N ILE A 70 -4.01 -2.41 11.87
CA ILE A 70 -4.46 -3.33 10.82
C ILE A 70 -4.03 -4.76 11.18
N THR A 71 -4.96 -5.70 11.06
CA THR A 71 -4.70 -7.14 11.08
C THR A 71 -4.83 -7.76 9.68
N SER A 72 -4.34 -8.99 9.51
CA SER A 72 -4.52 -9.81 8.31
C SER A 72 -5.98 -9.93 7.88
N GLU A 73 -6.89 -10.12 8.83
CA GLU A 73 -8.33 -10.26 8.58
C GLU A 73 -8.92 -8.93 8.09
N ASN A 74 -8.46 -7.80 8.65
CA ASN A 74 -8.91 -6.48 8.21
C ASN A 74 -8.45 -6.15 6.79
N ILE A 75 -7.28 -6.62 6.34
CA ILE A 75 -6.79 -6.38 4.97
C ILE A 75 -7.76 -6.97 3.94
N ASN A 76 -8.17 -8.23 4.14
CA ASN A 76 -9.10 -8.88 3.24
C ASN A 76 -10.48 -8.20 3.23
N TYR A 77 -10.94 -7.71 4.39
CA TYR A 77 -12.13 -6.85 4.45
C TYR A 77 -11.93 -5.55 3.66
N LEU A 78 -10.87 -4.79 3.94
CA LEU A 78 -10.57 -3.51 3.29
C LEU A 78 -10.36 -3.62 1.77
N SER A 79 -9.88 -4.76 1.27
CA SER A 79 -9.77 -5.03 -0.17
C SER A 79 -11.12 -5.19 -0.87
N ARG A 80 -12.17 -5.63 -0.14
CA ARG A 80 -13.53 -5.78 -0.66
C ARG A 80 -14.35 -4.50 -0.58
N TYR A 81 -14.07 -3.66 0.43
CA TYR A 81 -14.75 -2.40 0.69
C TYR A 81 -13.89 -1.19 0.32
N SER A 82 -13.26 -1.24 -0.86
CA SER A 82 -12.53 -0.07 -1.37
C SER A 82 -13.48 1.13 -1.43
N ASN A 83 -13.09 2.24 -0.80
CA ASN A 83 -13.79 3.50 -0.99
C ASN A 83 -13.33 4.16 -2.29
N ASN A 84 -14.00 5.24 -2.71
CA ASN A 84 -13.68 5.96 -3.94
C ASN A 84 -12.26 6.59 -3.99
N LEU A 85 -11.53 6.59 -2.88
CA LEU A 85 -10.20 7.23 -2.76
C LEU A 85 -9.06 6.26 -2.45
N ILE A 86 -9.32 5.14 -1.77
CA ILE A 86 -8.31 4.16 -1.37
C ILE A 86 -8.84 2.75 -1.63
N ALA A 87 -8.00 1.94 -2.28
CA ALA A 87 -8.25 0.53 -2.52
C ALA A 87 -7.05 -0.30 -2.07
N LEU A 88 -7.32 -1.50 -1.56
CA LEU A 88 -6.28 -2.49 -1.27
C LEU A 88 -6.40 -3.64 -2.28
N SER A 89 -5.28 -4.21 -2.71
CA SER A 89 -5.32 -5.52 -3.37
C SER A 89 -5.74 -6.59 -2.35
N PRO A 90 -6.28 -7.73 -2.82
CA PRO A 90 -6.36 -8.92 -1.98
C PRO A 90 -4.99 -9.24 -1.37
N LEU A 91 -4.98 -9.89 -0.21
CA LEU A 91 -3.75 -10.40 0.39
C LEU A 91 -3.15 -11.47 -0.52
N GLN A 92 -1.91 -11.26 -0.95
CA GLN A 92 -1.17 -12.16 -1.83
C GLN A 92 -0.07 -12.85 -1.04
N VAL A 93 0.09 -14.16 -1.23
CA VAL A 93 1.15 -14.96 -0.63
C VAL A 93 2.26 -15.14 -1.65
N ILE A 94 3.50 -14.88 -1.26
CA ILE A 94 4.69 -15.15 -2.07
C ILE A 94 5.55 -16.20 -1.39
N ASP A 95 6.19 -17.05 -2.19
CA ASP A 95 7.07 -18.12 -1.72
C ASP A 95 8.47 -17.57 -1.35
N LEU A 96 8.48 -16.62 -0.40
CA LEU A 96 9.67 -16.05 0.19
C LEU A 96 9.53 -16.03 1.71
N GLU A 97 10.64 -16.24 2.40
CA GLU A 97 10.68 -16.07 3.85
C GLU A 97 10.60 -14.58 4.21
N PRO A 98 9.84 -14.20 5.26
CA PRO A 98 9.78 -12.85 5.74
C PRO A 98 11.14 -12.35 6.26
N SER A 99 11.75 -11.42 5.54
CA SER A 99 13.00 -10.76 5.93
C SER A 99 12.97 -9.29 5.53
N ALA A 100 13.68 -8.43 6.26
CA ALA A 100 13.74 -7.00 5.94
C ALA A 100 14.18 -6.73 4.49
N SER A 101 15.07 -7.56 3.93
CA SER A 101 15.51 -7.48 2.53
C SER A 101 14.38 -7.79 1.55
N ASN A 102 13.60 -8.84 1.81
CA ASN A 102 12.46 -9.22 0.95
C ASN A 102 11.32 -8.19 1.04
N GLU A 103 11.08 -7.64 2.23
CA GLU A 103 10.13 -6.54 2.44
C GLU A 103 10.51 -5.28 1.66
N GLU A 104 11.79 -4.91 1.69
CA GLU A 104 12.32 -3.76 0.96
C GLU A 104 12.25 -3.98 -0.55
N TRP A 105 12.54 -5.19 -1.01
CA TRP A 105 12.40 -5.57 -2.42
C TRP A 105 10.94 -5.42 -2.91
N LEU A 106 9.95 -5.96 -2.16
CA LEU A 106 8.53 -5.79 -2.49
C LEU A 106 8.13 -4.31 -2.53
N TYR A 107 8.56 -3.53 -1.53
CA TYR A 107 8.27 -2.11 -1.49
C TYR A 107 8.84 -1.38 -2.71
N ARG A 108 10.05 -1.76 -3.16
CA ARG A 108 10.65 -1.19 -4.37
C ARG A 108 9.94 -1.58 -5.65
N GLN A 109 9.50 -2.82 -5.74
CA GLN A 109 8.83 -3.33 -6.93
C GLN A 109 7.47 -2.64 -7.17
N TYR A 110 6.69 -2.46 -6.09
CA TYR A 110 5.31 -1.97 -6.21
C TYR A 110 5.14 -0.49 -5.88
N VAL A 111 5.99 0.09 -5.02
CA VAL A 111 5.76 1.44 -4.49
C VAL A 111 6.88 2.41 -4.83
N SER A 112 8.15 2.04 -4.66
CA SER A 112 9.26 2.98 -4.95
C SER A 112 9.51 3.09 -6.45
N VAL A 113 9.58 4.31 -6.98
CA VAL A 113 10.22 4.55 -8.28
C VAL A 113 11.71 4.69 -8.02
N SER A 114 12.40 3.57 -7.83
CA SER A 114 13.86 3.59 -7.85
C SER A 114 14.25 3.81 -9.31
N SER A 115 14.67 5.02 -9.68
CA SER A 115 15.48 5.21 -10.88
C SER A 115 16.63 4.22 -10.76
N LYS A 116 16.69 3.22 -11.65
CA LYS A 116 17.93 2.49 -11.85
C LYS A 116 18.99 3.54 -12.13
N THR A 117 19.87 3.81 -11.17
CA THR A 117 21.15 4.44 -11.49
C THR A 117 21.79 3.49 -12.48
N GLN A 118 21.85 3.92 -13.74
CA GLN A 118 22.54 3.20 -14.80
C GLN A 118 24.02 3.14 -14.42
N ALA A 119 24.57 1.93 -14.56
CA ALA A 119 25.97 1.52 -14.73
C ALA A 119 27.06 2.42 -14.13
#